data_AF-A0A3B9NIA0-F1
#
_entry.id   AF-A0A3B9NIA0-F1
#
_cell.length_a   1.000
_cell.length_b   1.000
_cell.length_c   1.000
_cell.angle_alpha   90.00
_cell.angle_beta   90.00
_cell.angle_gamma   90.00
#
_symmetry.space_group_name_H-M   'P 1'
#
loop_
_entity.id
_entity.type
_entity.pdbx_description
1 polymer ?
#
loop_
_entity_poly.entity_id
_entity_poly.type
_entity_poly.pdbx_seq_one_letter_code
_entity_poly.pdbx_strand_id
1 'polypeptide(L)'
;MRNKEKFIEDFEEVAKPEIIEAVDPVQDAAHTMNQLGATEYHLTGNFTKDGHVQTFNFEVKKREKTDDSSEEIDVYFYIGKGE
;
A
#
# COMPACT_ATOMS: atom_id res chain seq x y z
N MET A 1 7.35 1.29 3.87
CA MET A 1 6.92 1.65 2.51
C MET A 1 7.71 2.86 2.00
N ARG A 2 8.14 2.83 0.74
CA ARG A 2 8.77 3.94 -0.01
C ARG A 2 7.74 4.54 -0.99
N ASN A 3 7.90 5.83 -1.33
CA ASN A 3 6.92 6.62 -2.10
C ASN A 3 5.53 6.71 -1.44
N LYS A 4 5.49 6.68 -0.11
CA LYS A 4 4.25 6.71 0.67
C LYS A 4 3.41 7.97 0.44
N GLU A 5 4.04 9.12 0.16
CA GLU A 5 3.34 10.38 -0.08
C GLU A 5 2.46 10.29 -1.33
N LYS A 6 3.04 9.82 -2.44
CA LYS A 6 2.29 9.59 -3.69
C LYS A 6 1.17 8.56 -3.50
N PHE A 7 1.41 7.52 -2.70
CA PHE A 7 0.38 6.54 -2.38
C PHE A 7 -0.79 7.15 -1.60
N ILE A 8 -0.49 7.99 -0.60
CA ILE A 8 -1.52 8.70 0.17
C ILE A 8 -2.33 9.61 -0.77
N GLU A 9 -1.67 10.38 -1.64
CA GLU A 9 -2.36 11.23 -2.62
C GLU A 9 -3.31 10.44 -3.54
N ASP A 10 -2.83 9.36 -4.14
CA ASP A 10 -3.64 8.49 -5.01
C ASP A 10 -4.78 7.81 -4.22
N PHE A 11 -4.56 7.45 -2.95
CA PHE A 11 -5.56 6.86 -2.09
C PHE A 11 -6.66 7.88 -1.74
N GLU A 12 -6.30 9.08 -1.32
CA GLU A 12 -7.25 10.15 -0.96
C GLU A 12 -8.06 10.63 -2.17
N GLU A 13 -7.51 10.53 -3.38
CA GLU A 13 -8.22 10.83 -4.62
C GLU A 13 -9.44 9.92 -4.81
N VAL A 14 -9.32 8.64 -4.49
CA VAL A 14 -10.33 7.61 -4.79
C VAL A 14 -11.11 7.12 -3.58
N ALA A 15 -10.57 7.24 -2.37
CA ALA A 15 -11.18 6.78 -1.12
C ALA A 15 -12.24 7.77 -0.61
N LYS A 16 -13.29 7.26 0.02
CA LYS A 16 -14.29 8.13 0.67
C LYS A 16 -13.65 8.91 1.83
N PRO A 17 -14.10 10.14 2.11
CA PRO A 17 -13.56 10.96 3.20
C PRO A 17 -13.66 10.26 4.56
N GLU A 18 -14.75 9.51 4.80
CA GLU A 18 -14.94 8.72 6.02
C GLU A 18 -13.81 7.69 6.25
N ILE A 19 -13.21 7.17 5.18
CA ILE A 19 -12.13 6.19 5.23
C ILE A 19 -10.80 6.89 5.47
N ILE A 20 -10.57 8.01 4.79
CA ILE A 20 -9.37 8.83 4.96
C ILE A 20 -9.23 9.29 6.42
N GLU A 21 -10.34 9.62 7.09
CA GLU A 21 -10.34 10.02 8.51
C GLU A 21 -10.24 8.82 9.48
N ALA A 22 -10.67 7.63 9.07
CA ALA A 22 -10.77 6.46 9.94
C ALA A 22 -9.52 5.56 9.95
N VAL A 23 -8.76 5.52 8.84
CA VAL A 23 -7.62 4.60 8.70
C VAL A 23 -6.37 5.31 8.17
N ASP A 24 -5.20 4.85 8.61
CA ASP A 24 -3.94 5.22 7.96
C ASP A 24 -3.71 4.26 6.78
N PRO A 25 -3.80 4.73 5.52
CA PRO A 25 -3.72 3.85 4.36
C PRO A 25 -2.35 3.18 4.24
N VAL A 26 -1.28 3.83 4.71
CA VAL A 26 0.08 3.29 4.62
C VAL A 26 0.25 2.10 5.55
N GLN A 27 -0.23 2.20 6.78
CA GLN A 27 -0.22 1.10 7.75
C GLN A 27 -1.13 -0.04 7.28
N ASP A 28 -2.35 0.26 6.83
CA ASP A 28 -3.31 -0.75 6.36
C ASP A 28 -2.77 -1.54 5.15
N ALA A 29 -2.26 -0.85 4.15
CA ALA A 29 -1.67 -1.48 2.97
C ALA A 29 -0.41 -2.27 3.32
N ALA A 30 0.50 -1.73 4.14
CA ALA A 30 1.71 -2.43 4.55
C ALA A 30 1.39 -3.72 5.33
N HIS A 31 0.42 -3.66 6.25
CA HIS A 31 0.00 -4.82 7.03
C HIS A 31 -0.63 -5.90 6.15
N THR A 32 -1.54 -5.50 5.25
CA THR A 32 -2.19 -6.40 4.30
C THR A 32 -1.19 -7.08 3.37
N MET A 33 -0.30 -6.31 2.75
CA MET A 33 0.72 -6.83 1.84
C MET A 33 1.72 -7.73 2.53
N ASN A 34 2.13 -7.41 3.77
CA ASN A 34 3.04 -8.25 4.54
C ASN A 34 2.38 -9.58 4.93
N GLN A 35 1.12 -9.55 5.36
CA GLN A 35 0.38 -10.76 5.74
C GLN A 35 0.12 -11.69 4.55
N LEU A 36 -0.17 -11.13 3.38
CA LEU A 36 -0.48 -11.91 2.18
C LEU A 36 0.75 -12.24 1.32
N GLY A 37 1.90 -11.61 1.59
CA GLY A 37 3.04 -11.65 0.69
C GLY A 37 2.73 -11.05 -0.69
N ALA A 38 1.81 -10.08 -0.75
CA ALA A 38 1.30 -9.51 -1.99
C ALA A 38 2.01 -8.21 -2.37
N THR A 39 2.10 -7.95 -3.67
CA THR A 39 2.60 -6.70 -4.26
C THR A 39 1.47 -5.72 -4.61
N GLU A 40 0.23 -6.09 -4.34
CA GLU A 40 -0.96 -5.35 -4.72
C GLU A 40 -1.83 -5.13 -3.49
N TYR A 41 -2.31 -3.90 -3.35
CA TYR A 41 -3.31 -3.53 -2.34
C TYR A 41 -4.62 -3.17 -3.04
N HIS A 42 -5.71 -3.75 -2.57
CA HIS A 42 -7.04 -3.55 -3.15
C HIS A 42 -7.94 -2.82 -2.16
N LEU A 43 -8.33 -1.60 -2.50
CA LEU A 43 -9.35 -0.86 -1.77
C LEU A 43 -10.73 -1.28 -2.30
N THR A 44 -11.48 -1.99 -1.47
CA THR A 44 -12.83 -2.48 -1.82
C THR A 44 -13.74 -1.33 -2.26
N GLY A 45 -14.55 -1.56 -3.29
CA GLY A 45 -15.45 -0.53 -3.86
C GLY A 45 -16.35 0.18 -2.84
N ASN A 46 -16.78 -0.50 -1.78
CA ASN A 46 -17.53 0.10 -0.68
C ASN A 46 -16.82 1.29 0.00
N PHE A 47 -15.49 1.33 -0.06
CA PHE A 47 -14.63 2.35 0.54
C PHE A 47 -14.18 3.42 -0.45
N THR A 48 -14.59 3.32 -1.72
CA THR A 48 -14.21 4.23 -2.80
C THR A 48 -15.36 5.16 -3.16
N LYS A 49 -15.05 6.33 -3.71
CA LYS A 49 -16.03 7.33 -4.13
C LYS A 49 -16.91 6.83 -5.29
N ASP A 50 -16.32 6.04 -6.19
CA ASP A 50 -16.97 5.57 -7.43
C ASP A 50 -17.63 4.18 -7.29
N GLY A 51 -17.44 3.50 -6.15
CA GLY A 51 -18.01 2.18 -5.89
C GLY A 51 -17.25 1.01 -6.53
N HIS A 52 -16.16 1.28 -7.25
CA HIS A 52 -15.31 0.27 -7.89
C HIS A 52 -14.07 -0.05 -7.05
N VAL A 53 -13.58 -1.28 -7.15
CA VAL A 53 -12.34 -1.69 -6.47
C VAL A 53 -11.18 -0.91 -7.08
N GLN A 54 -10.36 -0.29 -6.23
CA GLN A 54 -9.16 0.42 -6.65
C GLN A 54 -7.93 -0.39 -6.28
N THR A 55 -7.09 -0.66 -7.27
CA THR A 55 -5.84 -1.41 -7.09
C THR A 55 -4.68 -0.43 -6.97
N PHE A 56 -3.77 -0.72 -6.05
CA PHE A 56 -2.53 0.02 -5.84
C PHE A 56 -1.36 -0.95 -5.93
N ASN A 57 -0.45 -0.68 -6.85
CA ASN A 57 0.67 -1.56 -7.14
C ASN A 57 1.92 -1.14 -6.36
N PHE A 58 2.65 -2.16 -5.90
CA PHE A 58 3.89 -2.02 -5.17
C PHE A 58 4.96 -2.96 -5.73
N GLU A 59 6.19 -2.49 -5.73
CA GLU A 59 7.37 -3.31 -6.00
C GLU A 59 8.02 -3.69 -4.66
N VAL A 60 8.31 -4.98 -4.46
CA VAL A 60 9.04 -5.45 -3.28
C VAL A 60 10.51 -5.58 -3.64
N LYS A 61 11.38 -4.91 -2.89
CA LYS A 61 12.83 -5.14 -2.95
C LYS A 61 13.33 -5.66 -1.62
N LYS A 62 14.10 -6.72 -1.69
CA LYS A 62 14.83 -7.24 -0.55
C LYS A 62 16.06 -6.37 -0.30
N ARG A 63 16.30 -6.04 0.96
CA ARG A 63 17.56 -5.43 1.41
C ARG A 63 18.16 -6.28 2.51
N GLU A 64 19.48 -6.34 2.56
CA GLU A 64 20.19 -6.93 3.70
C GLU A 64 19.95 -6.06 4.95
N LYS A 65 19.73 -6.72 6.09
CA LYS A 65 19.66 -6.06 7.39
C LYS A 65 21.07 -5.61 7.77
N THR A 66 21.19 -4.36 8.22
CA THR A 66 22.50 -3.74 8.54
C THR A 66 23.20 -4.38 9.75
N ASP A 67 22.45 -5.14 10.56
CA ASP A 67 22.89 -5.73 11.83
C ASP A 67 23.30 -7.21 11.67
N ASP A 68 22.66 -7.93 10.74
CA ASP A 68 22.94 -9.35 10.47
C ASP A 68 22.65 -9.65 8.99
N SER A 69 23.69 -9.86 8.18
CA SER A 69 23.59 -10.05 6.72
C SER A 69 22.86 -11.33 6.30
N SER A 70 22.45 -12.20 7.23
CA SER A 70 21.63 -13.37 6.93
C SER A 70 20.12 -13.06 6.85
N GLU A 71 19.68 -11.89 7.30
CA GLU A 71 18.27 -11.51 7.27
C GLU A 71 17.98 -10.50 6.14
N GLU A 72 17.10 -10.89 5.23
CA GLU A 72 16.56 -10.03 4.18
C GLU A 72 15.29 -9.33 4.68
N ILE A 73 15.18 -8.01 4.48
CA ILE A 73 13.98 -7.23 4.79
C ILE A 73 13.28 -6.85 3.50
N ASP A 74 11.99 -7.17 3.39
CA ASP A 74 11.14 -6.72 2.29
C ASP A 74 10.81 -5.23 2.43
N VAL A 75 11.18 -4.46 1.41
CA VAL A 75 10.86 -3.04 1.31
C VAL A 75 9.88 -2.86 0.15
N TYR A 76 8.65 -2.47 0.50
CA TYR A 76 7.61 -2.12 -0.46
C TYR A 76 7.80 -0.71 -1.01
N PHE A 77 7.80 -0.56 -2.34
CA PHE A 77 7.87 0.69 -3.09
C PHE A 77 6.57 0.89 -3.85
N TYR A 78 5.85 1.97 -3.56
CA TYR A 78 4.66 2.30 -4.34
C TYR A 78 5.03 2.69 -5.77
N ILE A 79 4.40 2.04 -6.76
CA ILE A 79 4.64 2.28 -8.20
C ILE A 79 3.47 2.96 -8.92
N GLY A 80 2.27 2.97 -8.35
CA GLY A 80 1.11 3.68 -8.89
C GLY A 80 -0.21 2.92 -8.74
N LYS A 81 -1.31 3.57 -9.11
CA LYS A 81 -2.63 2.92 -9.26
C LYS A 81 -2.57 1.86 -10.37
N GLY A 82 -3.25 0.74 -10.15
CA GLY A 82 -3.48 -0.30 -11.15
C GLY A 82 -4.69 0.01 -12.02
N GLU A 83 -4.72 -0.60 -13.19
CA GLU A 83 -5.87 -0.60 -14.12
C GLU A 83 -6.96 -1.59 -13.69
#